data_AF-A0AAW6RDJ9-F1
#
_entry.id   AF-A0AAW6RDJ9-F1
#
_cell.length_a   1.000
_cell.length_b   1.000
_cell.length_c   1.000
_cell.angle_alpha   90.00
_cell.angle_beta   90.00
_cell.angle_gamma   90.00
#
_symmetry.space_group_name_H-M   'P 1'
#
loop_
_entity.id
_entity.type
_entity.pdbx_description
1 polymer ?
#
loop_
_entity_poly.entity_id
_entity_poly.type
_entity_poly.pdbx_seq_one_letter_code
_entity_poly.pdbx_strand_id
1 'polypeptide(L)'
;MLDAPRLRYHCPYELQFEARLYQDMAIVEGLRGFVVLERQAGVDTDGGALQYADETLRAEFGLGLHKRLVALHYTGIPAPVFCERDETQSSPVAAMARPGPRPQPLIDPDAPVQTNLRLGDGPWPN
;
A
#
# COMPACT_ATOMS: atom_id res chain seq x y z
N MET A 1 0.49 -13.54 6.02
CA MET A 1 -0.61 -12.57 5.87
C MET A 1 -0.44 -11.97 4.48
N LEU A 2 -1.32 -12.30 3.53
CA LEU A 2 -1.27 -11.71 2.19
C LEU A 2 -1.89 -10.31 2.30
N ASP A 3 -1.07 -9.26 2.15
CA ASP A 3 -1.56 -7.89 2.06
C ASP A 3 -2.45 -7.79 0.81
N ALA A 4 -3.66 -7.23 0.95
CA ALA A 4 -4.54 -7.04 -0.20
C ALA A 4 -3.91 -6.02 -1.17
N PRO A 5 -4.05 -6.22 -2.50
CA PRO A 5 -3.47 -5.29 -3.47
C PRO A 5 -4.04 -3.89 -3.27
N ARG A 6 -3.16 -2.88 -3.30
CA ARG A 6 -3.56 -1.47 -3.35
C ARG A 6 -4.06 -1.15 -4.74
N LEU A 7 -5.29 -0.68 -4.83
CA LEU A 7 -5.95 -0.28 -6.06
C LEU A 7 -6.23 1.22 -6.00
N ARG A 8 -5.66 2.02 -6.92
CA ARG A 8 -6.01 3.44 -7.04
C ARG A 8 -7.22 3.64 -7.94
N TYR A 9 -8.06 4.58 -7.54
CA TYR A 9 -9.25 5.00 -8.25
C TYR A 9 -9.22 6.51 -8.47
N HIS A 10 -9.60 6.92 -9.67
CA HIS A 10 -9.80 8.32 -10.05
C HIS A 10 -11.29 8.64 -10.05
N CYS A 11 -11.65 9.66 -9.29
CA CYS A 11 -12.99 10.20 -9.18
C CYS A 11 -13.11 11.53 -9.95
N PRO A 12 -14.32 12.07 -10.12
CA PRO A 12 -14.53 13.41 -10.66
C PRO A 12 -13.81 14.48 -9.83
N TYR A 13 -13.54 15.64 -10.42
CA TYR A 13 -12.89 16.79 -9.76
C TYR A 13 -11.45 16.55 -9.30
N GLU A 14 -10.69 15.73 -10.05
CA GLU A 14 -9.29 15.38 -9.74
C GLU A 14 -9.10 14.71 -8.36
N LEU A 15 -10.19 14.17 -7.80
CA LEU A 15 -10.13 13.40 -6.58
C LEU A 15 -9.59 12.00 -6.88
N GLN A 16 -8.74 11.49 -5.99
CA GLN A 16 -8.19 10.15 -6.09
C GLN A 16 -8.19 9.49 -4.71
N PHE A 17 -8.37 8.18 -4.69
CA PHE A 17 -8.29 7.37 -3.47
C PHE A 17 -7.66 6.01 -3.75
N GLU A 18 -7.12 5.40 -2.71
CA GLU A 18 -6.61 4.03 -2.69
C GLU A 18 -7.61 3.13 -1.96
N ALA A 19 -7.87 1.94 -2.51
CA ALA A 19 -8.63 0.93 -1.80
C ALA A 19 -7.88 -0.40 -1.73
N ARG A 20 -8.00 -1.06 -0.58
CA ARG A 20 -7.55 -2.43 -0.33
C ARG A 20 -8.77 -3.28 -0.03
N LEU A 21 -9.02 -4.27 -0.88
CA LEU A 21 -10.18 -5.16 -0.77
C LEU A 21 -9.77 -6.47 -0.09
N TYR A 22 -10.32 -6.72 1.10
CA TYR A 22 -10.22 -8.01 1.80
C TYR A 22 -11.52 -8.81 1.61
N GLN A 23 -11.56 -10.04 2.13
CA GLN A 23 -12.73 -10.92 1.97
C GLN A 23 -13.96 -10.44 2.77
N ASP A 24 -13.73 -9.78 3.89
CA ASP A 24 -14.72 -9.38 4.89
C ASP A 24 -14.78 -7.86 5.09
N MET A 25 -13.73 -7.12 4.69
CA MET A 25 -13.65 -5.68 4.82
C MET A 25 -12.95 -5.01 3.64
N ALA A 26 -13.16 -3.72 3.45
CA ALA A 26 -12.42 -2.90 2.50
C ALA A 26 -11.88 -1.68 3.21
N ILE A 27 -10.61 -1.35 2.98
CA ILE A 27 -10.01 -0.11 3.50
C ILE A 27 -9.95 0.88 2.34
N VAL A 28 -10.55 2.05 2.51
CA VAL A 28 -10.53 3.14 1.52
C VAL A 28 -9.75 4.32 2.12
N GLU A 29 -8.65 4.69 1.49
CA GLU A 29 -7.73 5.75 1.89
C GLU A 29 -7.83 6.92 0.89
N GLY A 30 -8.34 8.05 1.35
CA GLY A 30 -8.46 9.28 0.58
C GLY A 30 -7.72 10.45 1.22
N LEU A 31 -7.97 11.67 0.72
CA LEU A 31 -7.30 12.88 1.21
C LEU A 31 -7.57 13.21 2.68
N ARG A 32 -8.70 12.75 3.23
CA ARG A 32 -9.10 13.02 4.62
C ARG A 32 -8.66 11.94 5.61
N GLY A 33 -7.96 10.89 5.14
CA GLY A 33 -7.60 9.73 5.93
C GLY A 33 -8.15 8.44 5.33
N PHE A 34 -8.27 7.40 6.15
CA PHE A 34 -8.80 6.10 5.75
C PHE A 34 -10.10 5.77 6.49
N VAL A 35 -10.95 4.99 5.83
CA VAL A 35 -12.17 4.41 6.40
C VAL A 35 -12.15 2.91 6.15
N VAL A 36 -12.63 2.15 7.13
CA VAL A 36 -12.79 0.71 7.03
C VAL A 36 -14.27 0.45 6.79
N LEU A 37 -14.58 -0.26 5.71
CA LEU A 37 -15.93 -0.61 5.30
C LEU A 37 -16.12 -2.10 5.52
N GLU A 38 -17.22 -2.48 6.16
CA GLU A 38 -17.56 -3.89 6.36
C GLU A 38 -18.28 -4.44 5.13
N ARG A 39 -17.96 -5.68 4.76
CA ARG A 39 -18.61 -6.34 3.62
C ARG A 39 -20.08 -6.62 3.94
N GLN A 40 -20.95 -6.16 3.06
CA GLN A 40 -22.38 -6.37 3.18
C GLN A 40 -22.72 -7.74 2.61
N ALA A 41 -22.67 -8.77 3.45
CA ALA A 41 -23.03 -10.14 3.07
C ALA A 41 -24.54 -10.25 2.82
N GLY A 42 -24.93 -10.66 1.61
CA GLY A 42 -26.33 -10.86 1.23
C GLY A 42 -26.89 -9.85 0.23
N VAL A 43 -26.14 -8.80 -0.12
CA VAL A 43 -26.44 -7.97 -1.29
C VAL A 43 -25.58 -8.48 -2.46
N ASP A 44 -25.86 -9.71 -2.89
CA ASP A 44 -25.34 -10.22 -4.15
C ASP A 44 -26.03 -9.44 -5.27
N THR A 45 -25.42 -8.35 -5.72
CA THR A 45 -25.81 -7.75 -6.98
C THR A 45 -25.44 -8.75 -8.08
N ASP A 46 -26.42 -9.16 -8.89
CA ASP A 46 -26.34 -10.16 -9.98
C ASP A 46 -25.12 -10.07 -10.93
N GLY A 47 -24.32 -9.00 -10.88
CA GLY A 47 -23.08 -8.79 -11.64
C GLY A 47 -21.77 -9.17 -10.92
N GLY A 48 -21.82 -9.66 -9.68
CA GLY A 48 -20.62 -9.94 -8.88
C GLY A 48 -19.89 -8.69 -8.42
N ALA A 49 -20.65 -7.63 -8.12
CA ALA A 49 -20.13 -6.43 -7.48
C ALA A 49 -20.01 -6.67 -5.97
N LEU A 50 -18.92 -6.19 -5.37
CA LEU A 50 -18.64 -6.33 -3.95
C LEU A 50 -19.11 -5.06 -3.23
N GLN A 51 -20.11 -5.19 -2.37
CA GLN A 51 -20.62 -4.07 -1.58
C GLN A 51 -19.96 -4.05 -0.20
N TYR A 52 -19.42 -2.90 0.16
CA TYR A 52 -18.92 -2.61 1.49
C TYR A 52 -19.59 -1.34 2.00
N ALA A 53 -19.90 -1.27 3.29
CA ALA A 53 -20.52 -0.11 3.88
C ALA A 53 -20.04 0.14 5.29
N ASP A 54 -20.17 1.39 5.70
CA ASP A 54 -19.96 1.93 7.03
C ASP A 54 -21.10 2.90 7.36
N GLU A 55 -21.13 3.44 8.57
CA GLU A 55 -22.09 4.44 9.02
C GLU A 55 -22.14 5.68 8.11
N THR A 56 -21.03 6.03 7.44
CA THR A 56 -20.90 7.28 6.67
C THR A 56 -20.76 7.10 5.16
N LEU A 57 -20.38 5.91 4.70
CA LEU A 57 -20.02 5.64 3.32
C LEU A 57 -20.41 4.22 2.92
N ARG A 58 -21.04 4.07 1.75
CA ARG A 58 -21.22 2.79 1.08
C ARG A 58 -20.43 2.80 -0.24
N ALA A 59 -19.64 1.76 -0.46
CA ALA A 59 -18.83 1.58 -1.65
C ALA A 59 -19.20 0.28 -2.37
N GLU A 60 -19.54 0.39 -3.64
CA GLU A 60 -19.82 -0.75 -4.51
C GLU A 60 -18.68 -0.91 -5.51
N PHE A 61 -17.89 -1.96 -5.35
CA PHE A 61 -16.75 -2.26 -6.21
C PHE A 61 -17.10 -3.28 -7.29
N GLY A 62 -16.39 -3.20 -8.42
CA GLY A 62 -16.53 -4.19 -9.49
C GLY A 62 -17.73 -3.91 -10.39
N LEU A 63 -18.15 -2.65 -10.49
CA LEU A 63 -19.18 -2.19 -11.41
C LEU A 63 -18.60 -2.00 -12.83
N GLY A 64 -19.50 -1.94 -13.81
CA GLY A 64 -19.18 -1.75 -15.23
C GLY A 64 -18.65 -3.00 -15.94
N LEU A 65 -18.45 -2.90 -17.26
CA LEU A 65 -18.05 -4.01 -18.14
C LEU A 65 -16.71 -4.68 -17.72
N HIS A 66 -15.78 -3.89 -17.17
CA HIS A 66 -14.44 -4.36 -16.79
C HIS A 66 -14.28 -4.59 -15.28
N LYS A 67 -15.34 -4.46 -14.48
CA LYS A 67 -15.26 -4.52 -13.01
C LYS A 67 -14.20 -3.56 -12.43
N ARG A 68 -14.11 -2.38 -13.05
CA ARG A 68 -13.16 -1.30 -12.74
C ARG A 68 -13.83 -0.07 -12.16
N LEU A 69 -15.15 0.01 -12.28
CA LEU A 69 -15.91 1.12 -11.77
C LEU A 69 -16.27 0.86 -10.30
N VAL A 70 -16.29 1.94 -9.54
CA VAL A 70 -16.69 1.97 -8.13
C VAL A 70 -17.75 3.05 -7.97
N ALA A 71 -18.84 2.75 -7.27
CA ALA A 71 -19.82 3.74 -6.87
C ALA A 71 -19.67 4.01 -5.37
N LEU A 72 -19.40 5.27 -5.01
CA LEU A 72 -19.31 5.74 -3.64
C LEU A 72 -20.56 6.54 -3.28
N HIS A 73 -21.30 6.08 -2.28
CA HIS A 73 -22.51 6.68 -1.75
C HIS A 73 -22.22 7.24 -0.35
N TYR A 74 -22.13 8.57 -0.25
CA TYR A 74 -21.88 9.25 1.02
C TYR A 74 -23.19 9.58 1.73
N THR A 75 -23.23 9.43 3.06
CA THR A 75 -24.35 9.93 3.86
C THR A 75 -24.41 11.45 3.78
N GLY A 76 -25.43 11.98 3.11
CA GLY A 76 -25.62 13.42 2.90
C GLY A 76 -25.36 13.90 1.47
N ILE A 77 -24.90 13.03 0.56
CA ILE A 77 -24.83 13.34 -0.87
C ILE A 77 -25.79 12.41 -1.63
N PRO A 78 -26.84 12.93 -2.28
CA PRO A 78 -27.85 12.09 -2.91
C PRO A 78 -27.35 11.40 -4.19
N ALA A 79 -26.33 11.94 -4.85
CA ALA A 79 -25.76 11.36 -6.06
C ALA A 79 -24.53 10.49 -5.74
N PRO A 80 -24.45 9.25 -6.26
CA PRO A 80 -23.25 8.45 -6.15
C PRO A 80 -22.09 9.07 -6.93
N VAL A 81 -20.90 8.98 -6.34
CA VAL A 81 -19.66 9.36 -7.01
C VAL A 81 -19.09 8.13 -7.69
N PHE A 82 -19.06 8.15 -9.02
CA PHE A 82 -18.48 7.08 -9.81
C PHE A 82 -16.99 7.31 -10.00
N CYS A 83 -16.18 6.34 -9.61
CA CYS A 83 -14.73 6.40 -9.73
C CYS A 83 -14.21 5.20 -10.50
N GLU A 84 -13.16 5.40 -11.28
CA GLU A 84 -12.60 4.38 -12.17
C GLU A 84 -11.21 3.96 -11.72
N ARG A 85 -10.93 2.65 -11.75
CA ARG A 85 -9.63 2.10 -11.37
C ARG A 85 -8.56 2.49 -12.37
N ASP A 86 -7.43 2.98 -11.87
CA ASP A 86 -6.25 3.26 -12.69
C ASP A 86 -5.53 1.96 -13.09
N GLU A 87 -5.15 1.80 -14.36
CA GLU A 87 -4.42 0.61 -14.84
C GLU A 87 -2.91 0.72 -14.65
N THR A 88 -2.37 1.93 -14.46
CA THR A 88 -0.92 2.17 -14.45
C THR A 88 -0.21 1.52 -13.24
N GLN A 89 -0.97 1.07 -12.25
CA GLN A 89 -0.45 0.38 -11.06
C GLN A 89 -0.25 -1.13 -11.19
N SER A 90 -0.64 -1.74 -12.32
CA SER A 90 -0.26 -3.13 -12.60
C SER A 90 1.20 -3.28 -13.03
N SER A 91 2.02 -2.23 -12.99
CA SER A 91 3.47 -2.43 -13.00
C SER A 91 3.88 -2.90 -11.62
N PRO A 92 4.28 -4.17 -11.43
CA PRO A 92 4.95 -4.55 -10.20
C PRO A 92 6.12 -3.58 -10.08
N VAL A 93 6.27 -2.95 -8.92
CA VAL A 93 7.54 -2.32 -8.58
C VAL A 93 8.54 -3.46 -8.66
N ALA A 94 9.24 -3.56 -9.80
CA ALA A 94 10.34 -4.48 -9.94
C ALA A 94 11.29 -4.08 -8.83
N ALA A 95 11.39 -4.92 -7.81
CA ALA A 95 12.44 -4.79 -6.83
C ALA A 95 13.72 -4.79 -7.65
N MET A 96 14.30 -3.61 -7.87
CA MET A 96 15.62 -3.50 -8.46
C MET A 96 16.47 -4.39 -7.58
N ALA A 97 16.98 -5.49 -8.14
CA ALA A 97 17.82 -6.41 -7.41
C ALA A 97 18.88 -5.55 -6.72
N ARG A 98 18.84 -5.50 -5.38
CA ARG A 98 19.90 -4.84 -4.63
C ARG A 98 21.19 -5.43 -5.18
N PRO A 99 22.15 -4.61 -5.63
CA PRO A 99 23.45 -5.11 -6.02
C PRO A 99 23.90 -6.02 -4.89
N GLY A 100 24.11 -7.30 -5.22
CA GLY A 100 24.48 -8.31 -4.22
C GLY A 100 25.68 -7.83 -3.40
N PRO A 101 25.87 -8.37 -2.18
CA PRO A 101 27.00 -7.98 -1.35
C PRO A 101 28.28 -8.09 -2.18
N ARG A 102 29.02 -6.98 -2.23
CA ARG A 102 30.31 -6.86 -2.90
C ARG A 102 31.17 -8.07 -2.47
N PRO A 103 31.84 -8.79 -3.38
CA PRO A 103 32.69 -9.92 -3.00
C PRO A 103 33.68 -9.44 -1.94
N GLN A 104 33.77 -10.20 -0.84
CA GLN A 104 34.71 -9.91 0.24
C GLN A 104 36.14 -9.97 -0.32
N PRO A 105 37.00 -8.99 -0.04
CA PRO A 105 38.39 -9.07 -0.45
C PRO A 105 39.01 -10.31 0.20
N LEU A 106 39.72 -11.10 -0.61
CA LEU A 106 40.49 -12.25 -0.15
C LEU A 106 41.50 -11.74 0.89
N ILE A 107 41.34 -12.16 2.15
CA ILE A 107 42.28 -11.85 3.22
C ILE A 107 43.58 -12.57 2.90
N ASP A 108 44.60 -11.79 2.57
CA ASP A 108 45.97 -12.26 2.40
C ASP A 108 46.57 -12.50 3.80
N PRO A 109 46.90 -13.75 4.18
CA PRO A 109 47.46 -14.08 5.48
C PRO A 109 48.89 -13.55 5.70
N ASP A 110 49.57 -13.06 4.66
CA ASP A 110 50.91 -12.45 4.76
C ASP A 110 50.85 -10.91 4.84
N ALA A 111 49.66 -10.31 4.98
CA ALA A 111 49.54 -8.87 5.16
C ALA A 111 50.14 -8.43 6.52
N PRO A 112 51.15 -7.53 6.53
CA PRO A 112 51.77 -7.09 7.77
C PRO A 112 50.76 -6.29 8.62
N VAL A 113 50.47 -6.80 9.83
CA VAL A 113 49.57 -6.15 10.78
C VAL A 113 50.21 -4.85 11.28
N GLN A 114 49.76 -3.70 10.76
CA GLN A 114 50.10 -2.41 11.37
C GLN A 114 49.28 -2.21 12.64
N THR A 115 49.88 -2.59 13.78
CA THR A 115 49.30 -2.36 15.09
C THR A 115 49.45 -0.86 15.42
N ASN A 116 48.37 -0.09 15.37
CA ASN A 116 48.32 1.26 15.95
C ASN A 116 48.17 1.18 17.47
N LEU A 117 49.06 0.46 18.16
CA LEU A 117 49.16 0.52 19.61
C LEU A 117 49.90 1.81 19.98
N ARG A 118 49.15 2.86 20.36
CA ARG A 118 49.69 3.94 21.18
C ARG A 118 49.94 3.39 22.58
N LEU A 119 51.20 3.07 22.85
CA LEU A 119 51.69 2.68 24.16
C LEU A 119 51.85 3.94 25.03
N GLY A 120 50.98 4.08 26.04
CA GLY A 120 51.20 4.84 27.27
C GLY A 120 51.29 6.37 27.20
N ASP A 121 50.44 7.06 27.96
CA ASP A 121 50.93 7.77 29.14
C ASP A 121 49.80 7.94 30.18
N GLY A 122 50.16 7.82 31.46
CA GLY A 122 49.29 7.38 32.55
C GLY A 122 48.35 8.44 33.17
N PRO A 123 47.73 8.11 34.32
CA PRO A 123 46.74 8.95 35.00
C PRO A 123 47.38 9.88 36.05
N TRP A 124 46.57 10.87 36.50
CA TRP A 124 46.51 11.52 37.84
C TRP A 124 46.54 13.07 37.85
N PRO A 125 45.97 13.69 38.91
CA PRO A 125 45.19 14.93 38.86
C PRO A 125 45.91 16.15 39.46
N ASN A 126 45.34 17.33 39.24
CA ASN A 126 45.16 18.39 40.25
C ASN A 126 44.15 19.43 39.75
#